data_AF-A0A9P7YL83-F1
#
_entry.id   AF-A0A9P7YL83-F1
#
_cell.length_a   1.000
_cell.length_b   1.000
_cell.length_c   1.000
_cell.angle_alpha   90.00
_cell.angle_beta   90.00
_cell.angle_gamma   90.00
#
_symmetry.space_group_name_H-M   'P 1'
#
loop_
_entity.id
_entity.type
_entity.pdbx_description
1 polymer ?
#
loop_
_entity_poly.entity_id
_entity_poly.type
_entity_poly.pdbx_seq_one_letter_code
_entity_poly.pdbx_strand_id
1 'polypeptide(L)' 'VEGTALHWHEFLGPNTHWNNIVPSVSNGQVLQGTLHSLTHTFRAEIYGTAWSHSHYSSQVAGGILGPFIVYGP' A
#
# COMPACT_ATOMS: atom_id res chain seq x y z
N VAL A 1 -15.20 -14.35 -4.07
CA VAL A 1 -14.79 -12.93 -4.14
C VAL A 1 -13.52 -12.79 -3.33
N GLU A 2 -12.45 -12.24 -3.91
CA GLU A 2 -11.14 -12.08 -3.25
C GLU A 2 -10.97 -10.64 -2.76
N GLY A 3 -10.31 -10.44 -1.62
CA GLY A 3 -9.96 -9.11 -1.11
C GLY A 3 -8.68 -8.56 -1.75
N THR A 4 -8.31 -7.31 -1.45
CA THR A 4 -7.02 -6.74 -1.84
C THR A 4 -6.48 -5.82 -0.73
N ALA A 5 -5.17 -5.63 -0.69
CA ALA A 5 -4.50 -4.73 0.25
C ALA A 5 -3.29 -4.12 -0.45
N LEU A 6 -3.16 -2.80 -0.47
CA LEU A 6 -2.07 -2.11 -1.18
C LEU A 6 -0.94 -1.70 -0.23
N HIS A 7 0.29 -2.00 -0.63
CA HIS A 7 1.52 -1.61 0.07
C HIS A 7 2.30 -0.58 -0.76
N TRP A 8 2.89 0.39 -0.06
CA TRP A 8 3.76 1.43 -0.63
C TRP A 8 5.22 1.10 -0.25
N HIS A 9 5.93 0.46 -1.17
CA HIS A 9 7.28 -0.07 -0.98
C HIS A 9 8.32 1.05 -1.02
N GLU A 10 9.28 1.02 -0.11
CA GLU A 10 10.28 2.08 0.15
C GLU A 10 9.75 3.39 0.78
N PHE A 11 8.54 3.38 1.33
CA PHE A 11 7.99 4.56 1.98
C PHE A 11 8.23 4.55 3.51
N LEU A 12 9.39 5.05 3.91
CA LEU A 12 9.81 5.17 5.31
C LEU A 12 9.50 6.59 5.84
N GLY A 13 8.38 6.76 6.54
CA GLY A 13 8.06 8.02 7.24
C GLY A 13 7.74 7.77 8.71
N PRO A 14 8.10 8.65 9.67
CA PRO A 14 7.61 8.55 11.03
C PRO A 14 6.08 8.64 11.01
N ASN A 15 5.39 7.66 11.60
CA ASN A 15 3.92 7.54 11.64
C ASN A 15 3.22 6.93 10.40
N THR A 16 3.93 6.27 9.47
CA THR A 16 3.28 5.63 8.30
C THR A 16 2.70 4.24 8.58
N HIS A 17 2.86 3.72 9.81
CA HIS A 17 2.39 2.38 10.22
C HIS A 17 0.90 2.13 9.96
N TRP A 18 0.06 3.17 9.92
CA TRP A 18 -1.36 3.06 9.59
C TRP A 18 -1.67 3.06 8.10
N ASN A 19 -0.76 3.57 7.27
CA ASN A 19 -0.95 3.71 5.82
C ASN A 19 -0.20 2.66 5.01
N ASN A 20 0.80 2.03 5.63
CA ASN A 20 1.43 0.84 5.12
C ASN A 20 0.51 -0.34 5.46
N ILE A 21 -0.28 -0.84 4.50
CA ILE A 21 -1.14 -1.99 4.74
C ILE A 21 -0.36 -3.25 4.37
N VAL A 22 0.35 -3.78 5.35
CA VAL A 22 0.87 -5.14 5.34
C VAL A 22 -0.18 -6.01 6.03
N PRO A 23 -0.86 -6.93 5.31
CA PRO A 23 -1.71 -7.92 5.95
C PRO A 23 -0.95 -8.62 7.07
N SER A 24 -1.57 -8.65 8.26
CA SER A 24 -1.07 -9.26 9.50
C SER A 24 -0.05 -8.49 10.35
N VAL A 25 0.48 -7.33 9.93
CA VAL A 25 1.48 -6.57 10.74
C VAL A 25 1.00 -5.17 11.15
N SER A 26 0.18 -4.53 10.33
CA SER A 26 -0.25 -3.13 10.50
C SER A 26 -1.76 -3.03 10.38
N ASN A 27 -2.51 -3.15 11.49
CA ASN A 27 -4.00 -3.09 11.57
C ASN A 27 -4.72 -3.49 10.28
N GLY A 28 -4.35 -4.65 9.72
CA GLY A 28 -4.59 -4.98 8.32
C GLY A 28 -6.08 -5.11 8.05
N GLN A 29 -6.69 -4.06 7.52
CA GLN A 29 -8.01 -4.17 6.91
C GLN A 29 -7.83 -4.85 5.56
N VAL A 30 -7.81 -6.19 5.59
CA VAL A 30 -8.13 -6.99 4.41
C VAL A 30 -9.61 -6.74 4.14
N LEU A 31 -9.93 -5.93 3.14
CA LEU A 31 -11.32 -5.70 2.76
C LEU A 31 -11.86 -6.98 2.12
N GLN A 32 -12.74 -7.68 2.83
CA GLN A 32 -13.54 -8.75 2.26
C GLN A 32 -15.02 -8.37 2.32
N GLY A 33 -15.69 -8.40 1.18
CA GLY A 33 -17.15 -8.57 1.06
C GLY A 33 -18.07 -7.41 1.42
N THR A 34 -17.65 -6.39 2.18
CA THR A 34 -18.57 -5.30 2.64
C THR A 34 -18.01 -3.88 2.54
N LEU A 35 -16.69 -3.71 2.50
CA LEU A 35 -16.06 -2.41 2.26
C LEU A 35 -15.52 -2.42 0.83
N HIS A 36 -16.19 -1.70 -0.07
CA HIS A 36 -15.88 -1.70 -1.50
C HIS A 36 -14.74 -0.74 -1.87
N SER A 37 -14.26 0.07 -0.91
CA SER A 37 -13.22 1.06 -1.12
C SER A 37 -12.50 1.39 0.18
N LEU A 38 -11.20 1.64 0.09
CA LEU A 38 -10.36 2.11 1.17
C LEU A 38 -9.51 3.27 0.66
N THR A 39 -9.50 4.36 1.42
CA THR A 39 -8.68 5.54 1.12
C THR A 39 -7.39 5.47 1.95
N HIS A 40 -6.24 5.45 1.28
CA HIS A 40 -4.93 5.55 1.92
C HIS A 40 -4.49 7.02 1.95
N THR A 41 -4.17 7.58 3.12
CA THR A 41 -3.77 8.99 3.26
C THR A 41 -2.45 9.09 3.98
N PHE A 42 -1.38 9.40 3.24
CA PHE A 42 -0.03 9.53 3.80
C PHE A 42 0.66 10.80 3.28
N ARG A 43 1.67 11.28 4.02
CA ARG A 43 2.51 12.41 3.61
C ARG A 43 3.76 11.90 2.91
N ALA A 44 4.01 12.36 1.68
CA ALA A 44 5.25 12.17 0.93
C ALA A 44 6.41 12.93 1.59
N GLU A 45 7.20 12.22 2.42
CA GLU A 45 8.32 12.82 3.17
C GLU A 45 9.68 12.63 2.49
N ILE A 46 9.83 11.60 1.65
CA ILE A 46 11.06 11.29 0.92
C ILE A 46 10.78 11.39 -0.58
N TYR A 47 11.65 12.10 -1.29
CA TYR A 47 11.65 12.16 -2.75
C TYR A 47 12.41 10.97 -3.34
N GLY A 48 12.01 10.52 -4.54
CA GLY A 48 12.69 9.44 -5.23
C GLY A 48 11.76 8.51 -6.00
N THR A 49 12.32 7.36 -6.36
CA THR A 49 11.62 6.27 -7.06
C THR A 49 11.27 5.18 -6.07
N ALA A 50 9.99 4.86 -6.01
CA ALA A 50 9.41 3.80 -5.20
C ALA A 50 8.39 3.02 -6.05
N TRP A 51 7.68 2.09 -5.42
CA TRP A 51 6.65 1.32 -6.10
C TRP A 51 5.53 0.93 -5.13
N SER A 52 4.36 0.67 -5.68
CA SER A 52 3.22 0.14 -4.94
C SER A 52 2.84 -1.23 -5.48
N HIS A 53 2.35 -2.11 -4.60
CA HIS A 53 1.89 -3.44 -5.03
C HIS A 53 0.85 -4.00 -4.07
N SER A 54 0.02 -4.93 -4.56
CA SER A 54 -0.85 -5.70 -3.68
C SER A 54 0.02 -6.54 -2.74
N HIS A 55 -0.31 -6.48 -1.46
CA HIS A 55 0.27 -7.27 -0.40
C HIS A 55 -0.70 -8.37 0.06
N TYR A 56 -1.74 -8.67 -0.75
CA TYR A 56 -2.67 -9.77 -0.51
C TYR A 56 -2.41 -10.93 -1.47
N SER A 57 -2.22 -12.14 -0.91
CA SER A 57 -2.00 -13.37 -1.69
C SER A 57 -0.87 -13.19 -2.72
N SER A 58 -1.00 -13.80 -3.90
CA SER A 58 -0.08 -13.67 -5.03
C SER A 58 -0.49 -12.56 -6.01
N GLN A 59 -1.29 -11.58 -5.59
CA GLN A 59 -1.83 -10.56 -6.51
C GLN A 59 -0.75 -9.66 -7.12
N VAL A 60 0.38 -9.45 -6.44
CA VAL A 60 1.55 -8.78 -7.03
C VAL A 60 2.09 -9.56 -8.24
N ALA A 61 2.16 -10.88 -8.17
CA ALA A 61 2.55 -11.73 -9.30
C ALA A 61 1.46 -11.74 -10.39
N GLY A 62 0.20 -11.50 -10.01
CA GLY A 62 -0.92 -11.30 -10.92
C GLY A 62 -0.97 -9.92 -11.59
N GLY A 63 -0.03 -9.02 -11.31
CA GLY A 63 0.08 -7.72 -11.99
C GLY A 63 -0.49 -6.53 -11.22
N ILE A 64 -0.90 -6.68 -9.96
CA ILE A 64 -1.28 -5.53 -9.13
C ILE A 64 -0.03 -4.91 -8.52
N LEU A 65 0.68 -4.13 -9.34
CA LEU A 65 1.86 -3.35 -8.98
C LEU A 65 2.07 -2.17 -9.94
N GLY A 66 2.79 -1.14 -9.49
CA GLY A 66 3.11 0.01 -10.33
C GLY A 66 4.12 0.96 -9.70
N PRO A 67 4.75 1.84 -10.51
CA PRO A 67 5.69 2.83 -10.01
C PRO A 67 5.00 3.86 -9.13
N PHE A 68 5.72 4.34 -8.12
CA PHE A 68 5.31 5.44 -7.25
C PHE A 68 6.46 6.44 -7.18
N ILE A 69 6.27 7.63 -7.73
CA ILE A 69 7.33 8.64 -7.87
C ILE A 69 6.96 9.88 -7.06
N VAL A 70 7.86 10.30 -6.17
CA VAL A 70 7.76 11.57 -5.45
C VAL A 70 8.85 12.49 -5.98
N TYR A 71 8.43 13.54 -6.69
CA TYR A 71 9.34 14.58 -7.17
C TYR A 71 9.82 15.44 -6.00
N GLY A 72 11.13 15.62 -5.91
CA GLY A 72 11.79 16.53 -4.97
C GLY A 72 12.15 17.87 -5.62
N PRO A 73 12.70 18.80 -4.82
CA PRO A 73 13.24 20.07 -5.30
C PRO A 73 14.50 19.91 -6.17
#